data_AF-A0A2E8DTK7-F1
#
_entry.id   AF-A0A2E8DTK7-F1
#
_cell.length_a   1.000
_cell.length_b   1.000
_cell.length_c   1.000
_cell.angle_alpha   90.00
_cell.angle_beta   90.00
_cell.angle_gamma   90.00
#
_symmetry.space_group_name_H-M   'P 1'
#
loop_
_entity.id
_entity.type
_entity.pdbx_description
1 polymer ?
#
loop_
_entity_poly.entity_id
_entity_poly.type
_entity_poly.pdbx_seq_one_letter_code
_entity_poly.pdbx_strand_id
1 'polypeptide(L)'
;MNFNHLLFCLILFVAGFSLPANAQVTATLEINKSQLLPRETFFVRLKIVNFSGQTLVFGEDNNWLQFQIENEVGEVIDPISEPPNVEGRFTVESSIRATKQIDLSSYYALEKAGRYKVTAKLYVKQWGRLLSVNPVKFDIVNGSVLWQQMFGVPLKKGELPSQLKRRRYVLQKAKNLRMMTLYVRVDDGPGGRVHKVSPVCPMVTFNEPVAQVDPTGNLHVLCQSGARTYNYSVLSPDGVIKIRHHYNIVGSRPRLGFREGKIVVVGGLKLLRPDDVPSRNNDKEKPKLIVPETANKPIPVIREPVADVKKIK
;
A
#
# COMPACT_ATOMS: atom_id res chain seq x y z
N MET A 1 48.24 6.58 -70.10
CA MET A 1 47.82 5.71 -68.99
C MET A 1 48.49 6.18 -67.71
N ASN A 2 47.66 6.64 -66.78
CA ASN A 2 47.79 6.77 -65.32
C ASN A 2 49.18 6.89 -64.68
N PHE A 3 49.40 7.95 -63.91
CA PHE A 3 49.30 7.93 -62.44
C PHE A 3 49.58 9.35 -61.90
N ASN A 4 48.64 9.93 -61.13
CA ASN A 4 48.94 11.10 -60.31
C ASN A 4 48.32 10.88 -58.92
N HIS A 5 49.19 10.75 -57.92
CA HIS A 5 48.84 10.76 -56.52
C HIS A 5 48.53 12.20 -56.09
N LEU A 6 47.31 12.47 -55.64
CA LEU A 6 46.99 13.68 -54.90
C LEU A 6 46.61 13.31 -53.47
N LEU A 7 47.46 13.76 -52.55
CA LEU A 7 47.36 13.69 -51.10
C LEU A 7 46.18 14.56 -50.64
N PHE A 8 45.19 13.99 -49.95
CA PHE A 8 44.09 14.75 -49.33
C PHE A 8 44.20 14.63 -47.80
N CYS A 9 44.75 15.67 -47.16
CA CYS A 9 44.75 15.85 -45.72
C CYS A 9 43.32 16.16 -45.23
N LEU A 10 42.65 15.18 -44.63
CA LEU A 10 41.39 15.38 -43.95
C LEU A 10 41.65 15.94 -42.53
N ILE A 11 41.52 17.25 -42.38
CA ILE A 11 41.49 17.92 -41.08
C ILE A 11 40.20 17.51 -40.38
N LEU A 12 40.31 16.57 -39.43
CA LEU A 12 39.23 16.18 -38.53
C LEU A 12 39.01 17.32 -37.53
N PHE A 13 38.03 18.17 -37.81
CA PHE A 13 37.44 19.10 -36.86
C PHE A 13 36.82 18.28 -35.72
N VAL A 14 37.54 18.16 -34.60
CA VAL A 14 36.99 17.64 -33.34
C VAL A 14 36.00 18.68 -32.81
N ALA A 15 34.78 18.65 -33.34
CA ALA A 15 33.65 19.29 -32.71
C ALA A 15 33.45 18.60 -31.36
N GLY A 16 33.70 19.33 -30.28
CA GLY A 16 33.46 18.88 -28.91
C GLY A 16 32.00 18.46 -28.77
N PHE A 17 31.75 17.15 -28.84
CA PHE A 17 30.49 16.55 -28.45
C PHE A 17 30.31 16.79 -26.95
N SER A 18 29.60 17.85 -26.59
CA SER A 18 29.00 17.99 -25.28
C SER A 18 27.94 16.91 -25.15
N LEU A 19 28.32 15.76 -24.58
CA LEU A 19 27.36 14.70 -24.26
C LEU A 19 26.23 15.33 -23.41
N PRO A 20 24.96 15.11 -23.78
CA PRO A 20 23.84 15.66 -23.03
C PRO A 20 23.92 15.14 -21.58
N ALA A 21 23.87 16.07 -20.62
CA ALA A 21 23.97 15.78 -19.18
C ALA A 21 22.89 14.80 -18.64
N ASN A 22 21.88 14.46 -19.45
CA ASN A 22 20.94 13.37 -19.20
C ASN A 22 21.61 11.98 -19.14
N ALA A 23 22.85 11.85 -19.62
CA ALA A 23 23.63 10.61 -19.50
C ALA A 23 24.22 10.39 -18.10
N GLN A 24 24.47 11.46 -17.32
CA GLN A 24 25.22 11.36 -16.07
C GLN A 24 24.35 11.04 -14.86
N VAL A 25 23.08 11.46 -14.84
CA VAL A 25 22.08 11.07 -13.83
C VAL A 25 20.77 10.78 -14.53
N THR A 26 20.21 9.62 -14.25
CA THR A 26 18.86 9.27 -14.67
C THR A 26 17.94 9.26 -13.46
N ALA A 27 16.89 10.07 -13.50
CA ALA A 27 15.83 10.07 -12.51
C ALA A 27 14.54 9.52 -13.13
N THR A 28 13.83 8.66 -12.40
CA THR A 28 12.52 8.14 -12.83
C THR A 28 11.51 8.20 -11.69
N LEU A 29 10.26 8.51 -12.03
CA LEU A 29 9.12 8.47 -11.11
C LEU A 29 8.28 7.22 -11.35
N GLU A 30 7.86 6.60 -10.26
CA GLU A 30 6.86 5.54 -10.26
C GLU A 30 5.78 5.86 -9.24
N ILE A 31 4.52 5.61 -9.59
CA ILE A 31 3.41 5.63 -8.62
C ILE A 31 3.11 4.20 -8.18
N ASN A 32 2.72 4.01 -6.92
CA ASN A 32 2.40 2.69 -6.39
C ASN A 32 1.12 2.08 -6.99
N LYS A 33 0.23 2.90 -7.56
CA LYS A 33 -1.02 2.49 -8.19
C LYS A 33 -1.31 3.38 -9.39
N SER A 34 -1.68 2.77 -10.53
CA SER A 34 -2.10 3.53 -11.71
C SER A 34 -3.54 4.03 -11.63
N GLN A 35 -4.35 3.47 -10.72
CA GLN A 35 -5.73 3.89 -10.46
C GLN A 35 -5.94 4.03 -8.95
N LEU A 36 -6.55 5.13 -8.54
CA LEU A 36 -6.82 5.48 -7.15
C LEU A 36 -8.27 5.93 -6.99
N LEU A 37 -8.81 5.81 -5.79
CA LEU A 37 -10.06 6.47 -5.41
C LEU A 37 -9.79 7.91 -4.97
N PRO A 38 -10.80 8.81 -5.03
CA PRO A 38 -10.72 10.13 -4.43
C PRO A 38 -10.23 10.04 -2.99
N ARG A 39 -9.21 10.86 -2.67
CA ARG A 39 -8.59 10.94 -1.34
C ARG A 39 -7.98 9.62 -0.83
N GLU A 40 -7.65 8.69 -1.72
CA GLU A 40 -6.90 7.48 -1.39
C GLU A 40 -5.43 7.79 -1.11
N THR A 41 -4.85 7.11 -0.10
CA THR A 41 -3.41 7.20 0.15
C THR A 41 -2.60 6.59 -0.99
N PHE A 42 -1.65 7.35 -1.52
CA PHE A 42 -0.76 6.95 -2.61
C PHE A 42 0.67 7.42 -2.37
N PHE A 43 1.62 6.69 -2.95
CA PHE A 43 3.04 6.94 -2.80
C PHE A 43 3.70 7.07 -4.16
N VAL A 44 4.64 8.01 -4.25
CA VAL A 44 5.53 8.15 -5.39
C VAL A 44 6.92 7.66 -5.01
N ARG A 45 7.54 6.89 -5.89
CA ARG A 45 8.90 6.40 -5.77
C ARG A 45 9.77 7.12 -6.80
N LEU A 46 10.70 7.93 -6.31
CA LEU A 46 11.76 8.53 -7.10
C LEU A 46 12.96 7.58 -7.10
N LYS A 47 13.38 7.14 -8.29
CA LYS A 47 14.60 6.36 -8.48
C LYS A 47 15.65 7.25 -9.13
N ILE A 48 16.84 7.27 -8.55
CA ILE A 48 17.98 8.04 -9.05
C ILE A 48 19.08 7.04 -9.36
N VAL A 49 19.59 7.05 -10.59
CA VAL A 49 20.75 6.27 -11.02
C VAL A 49 21.85 7.26 -11.38
N ASN A 50 23.01 7.08 -10.76
CA ASN A 50 24.15 7.95 -10.95
C ASN A 50 25.18 7.30 -11.89
N PHE A 51 25.52 7.95 -12.99
CA PHE A 51 26.54 7.56 -13.96
C PHE A 51 27.64 8.62 -14.10
N SER A 52 27.76 9.53 -13.14
CA SER A 52 28.64 10.70 -13.24
C SER A 52 30.10 10.46 -12.87
N GLY A 53 30.46 9.28 -12.36
CA GLY A 53 31.81 8.99 -11.88
C GLY A 53 32.14 9.58 -10.50
N GLN A 54 31.22 10.34 -9.89
CA GLN A 54 31.38 10.93 -8.56
C GLN A 54 30.19 10.60 -7.65
N THR A 55 30.41 10.59 -6.34
CA THR A 55 29.32 10.43 -5.37
C THR A 55 28.48 11.70 -5.30
N LEU A 56 27.17 11.55 -5.47
CA LEU A 56 26.19 12.62 -5.32
C LEU A 56 25.60 12.59 -3.92
N VAL A 57 25.19 13.77 -3.44
CA VAL A 57 24.63 13.99 -2.10
C VAL A 57 23.31 14.72 -2.30
N PHE A 58 22.25 14.20 -1.68
CA PHE A 58 20.90 14.75 -1.72
C PHE A 58 20.33 14.85 -0.30
N GLY A 59 19.27 15.64 -0.11
CA GLY A 59 18.58 15.75 1.18
C GLY A 59 19.34 16.48 2.28
N GLU A 60 20.32 17.32 1.92
CA GLU A 60 20.93 18.29 2.86
C GLU A 60 20.00 19.46 3.18
N ASP A 61 19.12 19.79 2.24
CA ASP A 61 18.06 20.80 2.34
C ASP A 61 16.77 20.23 1.72
N ASN A 62 15.73 21.06 1.58
CA ASN A 62 14.44 20.67 0.98
C ASN A 62 14.26 21.10 -0.47
N ASN A 63 15.24 21.80 -1.04
CA ASN A 63 15.16 22.38 -2.38
C ASN A 63 15.60 21.39 -3.47
N TRP A 64 16.16 20.24 -3.08
CA TRP A 64 16.63 19.22 -4.01
C TRP A 64 15.50 18.51 -4.78
N LEU A 65 14.25 18.51 -4.29
CA LEU A 65 13.14 17.80 -4.92
C LEU A 65 11.83 18.57 -4.86
N GLN A 66 11.21 18.78 -6.01
CA GLN A 66 9.90 19.43 -6.13
C GLN A 66 8.94 18.54 -6.92
N PHE A 67 7.69 18.45 -6.48
CA PHE A 67 6.62 17.74 -7.17
C PHE A 67 5.57 18.73 -7.68
N GLN A 68 4.96 18.38 -8.81
CA GLN A 68 3.82 19.10 -9.35
C GLN A 68 2.82 18.08 -9.90
N ILE A 69 1.55 18.24 -9.52
CA ILE A 69 0.46 17.39 -10.02
C ILE A 69 -0.41 18.24 -10.93
N GLU A 70 -0.72 17.71 -12.10
CA GLU A 70 -1.62 18.35 -13.07
C GLU A 70 -2.77 17.40 -13.42
N ASN A 71 -3.95 17.97 -13.69
CA ASN A 71 -5.06 17.24 -14.27
C ASN A 71 -4.94 17.11 -15.80
N GLU A 72 -5.91 16.46 -16.43
CA GLU A 72 -5.94 16.23 -17.88
C GLU A 72 -5.94 17.53 -18.72
N VAL A 73 -6.50 18.61 -18.18
CA VAL A 73 -6.59 19.92 -18.84
C VAL A 73 -5.29 20.74 -18.63
N GLY A 74 -4.34 20.22 -17.86
CA GLY A 74 -3.08 20.90 -17.54
C GLY A 74 -3.16 21.88 -16.38
N GLU A 75 -4.28 21.90 -15.65
CA GLU A 75 -4.41 22.69 -14.42
C GLU A 75 -3.54 22.08 -13.33
N VAL A 76 -2.74 22.91 -12.68
CA VAL A 76 -1.90 22.53 -11.55
C VAL A 76 -2.78 22.38 -10.31
N ILE A 77 -2.64 21.26 -9.61
CA ILE A 77 -3.33 21.01 -8.36
C ILE A 77 -2.50 21.60 -7.23
N ASP A 78 -3.03 22.62 -6.58
CA ASP A 78 -2.39 23.23 -5.42
C ASP A 78 -2.40 22.28 -4.22
N PRO A 79 -1.31 22.25 -3.44
CA PRO A 79 -1.24 21.44 -2.24
C PRO A 79 -2.11 22.06 -1.13
N ILE A 80 -2.81 21.21 -0.36
CA ILE A 80 -3.66 21.61 0.78
C ILE A 80 -2.88 21.85 2.07
N SER A 81 -1.59 21.53 2.07
CA SER A 81 -0.64 21.76 3.16
C SER A 81 0.75 21.89 2.56
N GLU A 82 1.69 22.50 3.28
CA GLU A 82 3.07 22.61 2.82
C GLU A 82 3.62 21.22 2.47
N PRO A 83 4.08 20.99 1.22
CA PRO A 83 4.62 19.70 0.79
C PRO A 83 5.71 19.18 1.73
N PRO A 84 5.91 17.86 1.81
CA PRO A 84 6.85 17.30 2.78
C PRO A 84 8.24 17.82 2.45
N ASN A 85 8.92 18.32 3.48
CA ASN A 85 10.36 18.42 3.47
C ASN A 85 10.92 17.02 3.20
N VAL A 86 11.50 16.79 2.01
CA VAL A 86 12.05 15.48 1.65
C VAL A 86 13.43 15.33 2.30
N GLU A 87 13.42 15.26 3.62
CA GLU A 87 14.61 15.26 4.48
C GLU A 87 15.27 13.88 4.54
N GLY A 88 16.50 13.91 5.06
CA GLY A 88 17.35 12.75 5.25
C GLY A 88 18.45 12.75 4.20
N ARG A 89 19.62 13.25 4.61
CA ARG A 89 20.84 13.25 3.81
C ARG A 89 21.14 11.83 3.34
N PHE A 90 21.35 11.65 2.05
CA PHE A 90 21.78 10.38 1.48
C PHE A 90 22.76 10.61 0.34
N THR A 91 23.60 9.61 0.11
CA THR A 91 24.56 9.59 -0.98
C THR A 91 24.12 8.61 -2.06
N VAL A 92 24.48 8.92 -3.30
CA VAL A 92 24.34 8.01 -4.44
C VAL A 92 25.70 7.91 -5.10
N GLU A 93 26.40 6.81 -4.84
CA GLU A 93 27.69 6.54 -5.46
C GLU A 93 27.55 6.33 -6.97
N SER A 94 28.66 6.44 -7.69
CA SER A 94 28.67 6.17 -9.13
C SER A 94 28.25 4.73 -9.40
N SER A 95 27.45 4.54 -10.44
CA SER A 95 26.84 3.28 -10.87
C SER A 95 25.85 2.67 -9.86
N ILE A 96 25.47 3.41 -8.81
CA ILE A 96 24.50 2.97 -7.81
C ILE A 96 23.14 3.63 -8.05
N ARG A 97 22.09 2.89 -7.67
CA ARG A 97 20.70 3.35 -7.68
C ARG A 97 20.20 3.61 -6.26
N ALA A 98 19.69 4.81 -6.03
CA ALA A 98 18.91 5.14 -4.84
C ALA A 98 17.41 5.17 -5.15
N THR A 99 16.57 4.81 -4.17
CA THR A 99 15.11 4.91 -4.27
C THR A 99 14.56 5.61 -3.04
N LYS A 100 13.84 6.73 -3.24
CA LYS A 100 13.12 7.44 -2.20
C LYS A 100 11.62 7.26 -2.42
N GLN A 101 10.90 6.86 -1.38
CA GLN A 101 9.44 6.79 -1.39
C GLN A 101 8.85 7.98 -0.62
N ILE A 102 7.86 8.65 -1.20
CA ILE A 102 7.22 9.85 -0.66
C ILE A 102 5.70 9.65 -0.67
N ASP A 103 5.03 9.97 0.44
CA ASP A 103 3.57 10.05 0.51
C ASP A 103 3.11 11.44 0.05
N LEU A 104 2.41 11.52 -1.08
CA LEU A 104 1.87 12.79 -1.59
C LEU A 104 0.39 13.00 -1.19
N SER A 105 -0.29 11.97 -0.70
CA SER A 105 -1.73 12.02 -0.41
C SER A 105 -2.11 12.92 0.75
N SER A 106 -1.16 13.20 1.63
CA SER A 106 -1.33 14.10 2.77
C SER A 106 -1.28 15.58 2.36
N TYR A 107 -0.77 15.87 1.15
CA TYR A 107 -0.50 17.21 0.64
C TYR A 107 -1.37 17.56 -0.56
N TYR A 108 -1.80 16.58 -1.35
CA TYR A 108 -2.64 16.81 -2.52
C TYR A 108 -4.03 16.20 -2.33
N ALA A 109 -5.05 17.06 -2.32
CA ALA A 109 -6.45 16.64 -2.24
C ALA A 109 -7.00 16.26 -3.61
N LEU A 110 -6.71 15.04 -4.06
CA LEU A 110 -7.26 14.52 -5.32
C LEU A 110 -8.70 14.06 -5.11
N GLU A 111 -9.65 14.96 -5.36
CA GLU A 111 -11.08 14.73 -5.11
C GLU A 111 -11.88 14.37 -6.35
N LYS A 112 -11.52 14.93 -7.50
CA LYS A 112 -12.25 14.74 -8.75
C LYS A 112 -11.75 13.50 -9.48
N ALA A 113 -12.68 12.73 -10.04
CA ALA A 113 -12.33 11.67 -10.96
C ALA A 113 -11.77 12.27 -12.26
N GLY A 114 -10.79 11.61 -12.84
CA GLY A 114 -10.10 12.07 -14.04
C GLY A 114 -8.68 11.57 -14.13
N ARG A 115 -8.01 11.93 -15.22
CA ARG A 115 -6.60 11.61 -15.42
C ARG A 115 -5.71 12.69 -14.83
N TYR A 116 -4.62 12.25 -14.21
CA TYR A 116 -3.62 13.10 -13.60
C TYR A 116 -2.22 12.70 -14.05
N LYS A 117 -1.28 13.62 -13.93
CA LYS A 117 0.15 13.34 -14.06
C LYS A 117 0.91 13.98 -12.91
N VAL A 118 1.88 13.25 -12.37
CA VAL A 118 2.88 13.80 -11.44
C VAL A 118 4.15 14.05 -12.21
N THR A 119 4.71 15.24 -12.06
CA THR A 119 6.07 15.60 -12.51
C THR A 119 6.95 15.86 -11.30
N ALA A 120 8.26 15.73 -11.49
CA ALA A 120 9.23 16.13 -10.48
C ALA A 120 10.42 16.86 -11.10
N LYS A 121 11.01 17.74 -10.31
CA LYS A 121 12.25 18.43 -10.60
C LYS A 121 13.28 18.06 -9.53
N LEU A 122 14.43 17.58 -9.97
CA LEU A 122 15.53 17.14 -9.12
C LEU A 122 16.69 18.13 -9.23
N TYR A 123 17.06 18.82 -8.16
CA TYR A 123 18.20 19.73 -8.14
C TYR A 123 19.45 19.02 -7.57
N VAL A 124 20.52 19.01 -8.37
CA VAL A 124 21.82 18.45 -8.00
C VAL A 124 22.74 19.60 -7.60
N LYS A 125 22.90 19.80 -6.30
CA LYS A 125 23.63 20.93 -5.71
C LYS A 125 25.09 21.00 -6.17
N GLN A 126 25.78 19.86 -6.27
CA GLN A 126 27.18 19.78 -6.73
C GLN A 126 27.39 20.34 -8.15
N TRP A 127 26.32 20.37 -8.96
CA TRP A 127 26.38 20.83 -10.34
C TRP A 127 25.66 22.16 -10.56
N GLY A 128 24.92 22.64 -9.55
CA GLY A 128 24.04 23.80 -9.69
C GLY A 128 22.96 23.61 -10.75
N ARG A 129 22.50 22.38 -11.00
CA ARG A 129 21.60 22.04 -12.11
C ARG A 129 20.31 21.39 -11.67
N LEU A 130 19.24 21.71 -12.38
CA LEU A 130 17.92 21.12 -12.21
C LEU A 130 17.65 20.13 -13.34
N LEU A 131 17.26 18.92 -12.96
CA LEU A 131 16.93 17.82 -13.86
C LEU A 131 15.42 17.60 -13.85
N SER A 132 14.80 17.64 -15.02
CA SER A 132 13.38 17.31 -15.18
C SER A 132 13.20 15.79 -15.22
N VAL A 133 12.28 15.29 -14.41
CA VAL A 133 11.94 13.86 -14.39
C VAL A 133 10.74 13.60 -15.29
N ASN A 134 10.78 12.52 -16.06
CA ASN A 134 9.67 12.13 -16.92
C ASN A 134 8.37 11.98 -16.12
N PRO A 135 7.24 12.55 -16.60
CA PRO A 135 5.96 12.48 -15.90
C PRO A 135 5.45 11.04 -15.75
N VAL A 136 4.79 10.76 -14.63
CA VAL A 136 4.02 9.52 -14.44
C VAL A 136 2.52 9.84 -14.43
N LYS A 137 1.75 9.12 -15.25
CA LYS A 137 0.30 9.29 -15.37
C LYS A 137 -0.44 8.27 -14.50
N PHE A 138 -1.59 8.67 -13.97
CA PHE A 138 -2.49 7.83 -13.19
C PHE A 138 -3.92 8.39 -13.25
N ASP A 139 -4.90 7.56 -12.90
CA ASP A 139 -6.32 7.95 -12.92
C ASP A 139 -6.90 7.96 -11.50
N ILE A 140 -7.73 8.96 -11.21
CA ILE A 140 -8.67 8.94 -10.09
C ILE A 140 -10.01 8.45 -10.63
N VAL A 141 -10.56 7.39 -10.04
CA VAL A 141 -11.82 6.77 -10.46
C VAL A 141 -12.81 6.75 -9.30
N ASN A 142 -14.10 6.94 -9.58
CA ASN A 142 -15.12 6.82 -8.55
C ASN A 142 -15.41 5.35 -8.24
N GLY A 143 -15.58 5.04 -6.94
CA GLY A 143 -16.08 3.75 -6.49
C GLY A 143 -17.61 3.72 -6.47
N SER A 144 -18.18 2.52 -6.52
CA SER A 144 -19.62 2.31 -6.28
C SER A 144 -19.86 2.06 -4.79
N VAL A 145 -20.66 2.90 -4.15
CA VAL A 145 -21.05 2.73 -2.74
C VAL A 145 -21.92 1.48 -2.59
N LEU A 146 -21.59 0.66 -1.59
CA LEU A 146 -22.34 -0.55 -1.22
C LEU A 146 -23.07 -0.36 0.11
N TRP A 147 -22.46 0.35 1.04
CA TRP A 147 -23.01 0.58 2.37
C TRP A 147 -22.44 1.85 2.96
N GLN A 148 -23.22 2.53 3.79
CA GLN A 148 -22.75 3.69 4.54
C GLN A 148 -23.50 3.84 5.86
N GLN A 149 -22.83 4.37 6.88
CA GLN A 149 -23.46 4.69 8.16
C GLN A 149 -22.78 5.88 8.82
N MET A 150 -23.58 6.84 9.29
CA MET A 150 -23.14 7.91 10.18
C MET A 150 -23.20 7.45 11.63
N PHE A 151 -22.25 7.91 12.44
CA PHE A 151 -22.17 7.61 13.86
C PHE A 151 -21.46 8.74 14.62
N GLY A 152 -21.70 8.81 15.93
CA GLY A 152 -20.94 9.67 16.84
C GLY A 152 -19.68 8.96 17.32
N VAL A 153 -18.55 9.65 17.33
CA VAL A 153 -17.31 9.14 17.93
C VAL A 153 -17.43 9.29 19.45
N PRO A 154 -17.25 8.21 20.24
CA PRO A 154 -17.26 8.31 21.69
C PRO A 154 -16.19 9.29 22.20
N LEU A 155 -16.57 10.13 23.15
CA LEU A 155 -15.65 11.07 23.78
C LEU A 155 -14.54 10.32 24.52
N LYS A 156 -13.30 10.79 24.41
CA LYS A 156 -12.23 10.33 25.28
C LYS A 156 -12.45 10.91 26.69
N LYS A 157 -11.95 10.21 27.71
CA LYS A 157 -12.03 10.66 29.11
C LYS A 157 -11.40 12.06 29.23
N GLY A 158 -12.21 13.06 29.60
CA GLY A 158 -11.78 14.46 29.72
C GLY A 158 -12.14 15.37 28.55
N GLU A 159 -12.73 14.86 27.46
CA GLU A 159 -13.28 15.69 26.38
C GLU A 159 -14.68 16.22 26.75
N LEU A 160 -14.97 17.47 26.37
CA LEU A 160 -16.27 18.09 26.63
C LEU A 160 -17.34 17.59 25.63
N PRO A 161 -18.63 17.55 26.02
CA PRO A 161 -19.73 17.19 25.12
C PRO A 161 -19.84 18.07 23.86
N SER A 162 -19.36 19.31 23.91
CA SER A 162 -19.29 20.21 22.75
C SER A 162 -18.29 19.75 21.67
N GLN A 163 -17.43 18.77 21.98
CA GLN A 163 -16.44 18.20 21.07
C GLN A 163 -16.92 16.91 20.39
N LEU A 164 -18.22 16.58 20.49
CA LEU A 164 -18.81 15.41 19.83
C LEU A 164 -18.56 15.45 18.31
N LYS A 165 -17.66 14.59 17.87
CA LYS A 165 -17.33 14.43 16.45
C LYS A 165 -18.27 13.41 15.82
N ARG A 166 -18.83 13.76 14.68
CA ARG A 166 -19.54 12.80 13.82
C ARG A 166 -18.59 12.23 12.79
N ARG A 167 -18.80 10.98 12.43
CA ARG A 167 -18.07 10.30 11.35
C ARG A 167 -19.04 9.50 10.52
N ARG A 168 -18.62 9.21 9.30
CA ARG A 168 -19.35 8.35 8.39
C ARG A 168 -18.38 7.34 7.79
N TYR A 169 -18.78 6.08 7.88
CA TYR A 169 -18.16 5.03 7.10
C TYR A 169 -18.89 4.87 5.78
N VAL A 170 -18.13 4.70 4.70
CA VAL A 170 -18.64 4.36 3.37
C VAL A 170 -17.84 3.16 2.88
N LEU A 171 -18.51 2.03 2.69
CA LEU A 171 -17.98 0.88 1.98
C LEU A 171 -18.26 1.06 0.50
N GLN A 172 -17.22 1.00 -0.31
CA GLN A 172 -17.33 1.18 -1.75
C GLN A 172 -16.46 0.18 -2.50
N LYS A 173 -16.96 -0.34 -3.61
CA LYS A 173 -16.20 -1.22 -4.50
C LYS A 173 -15.61 -0.44 -5.65
N ALA A 174 -14.39 -0.80 -6.04
CA ALA A 174 -13.75 -0.28 -7.24
C ALA A 174 -12.84 -1.33 -7.86
N LYS A 175 -12.69 -1.25 -9.19
CA LYS A 175 -11.77 -2.11 -9.92
C LYS A 175 -10.35 -1.61 -9.66
N ASN A 176 -9.50 -2.48 -9.13
CA ASN A 176 -8.08 -2.22 -8.96
C ASN A 176 -7.30 -3.19 -9.84
N LEU A 177 -6.86 -2.73 -11.01
CA LEU A 177 -6.04 -3.38 -12.06
C LEU A 177 -6.35 -4.84 -12.43
N ARG A 178 -6.36 -5.77 -11.47
CA ARG A 178 -6.58 -7.20 -11.64
C ARG A 178 -7.85 -7.73 -10.96
N MET A 179 -8.40 -7.02 -9.98
CA MET A 179 -9.55 -7.53 -9.20
C MET A 179 -10.44 -6.42 -8.66
N MET A 180 -11.70 -6.76 -8.40
CA MET A 180 -12.61 -5.89 -7.64
C MET A 180 -12.10 -5.83 -6.19
N THR A 181 -11.99 -4.62 -5.65
CA THR A 181 -11.51 -4.40 -4.29
C THR A 181 -12.55 -3.58 -3.53
N LEU A 182 -12.82 -4.00 -2.30
CA LEU A 182 -13.61 -3.27 -1.32
C LEU A 182 -12.71 -2.26 -0.60
N TYR A 183 -13.17 -1.02 -0.57
CA TYR A 183 -12.55 0.09 0.12
C TYR A 183 -13.45 0.58 1.24
N VAL A 184 -12.84 1.10 2.29
CA VAL A 184 -13.52 1.91 3.30
C VAL A 184 -13.03 3.34 3.19
N ARG A 185 -14.00 4.25 3.11
CA ARG A 185 -13.82 5.69 3.26
C ARG A 185 -14.38 6.12 4.61
N VAL A 186 -13.63 6.96 5.31
CA VAL A 186 -14.00 7.59 6.57
C VAL A 186 -14.01 9.09 6.37
N ASP A 187 -15.18 9.72 6.53
CA ASP A 187 -15.34 11.17 6.39
C ASP A 187 -16.29 11.78 7.43
N ASP A 188 -16.39 13.11 7.45
CA ASP A 188 -17.29 13.87 8.33
C ASP A 188 -18.73 14.00 7.79
N GLY A 189 -19.08 13.25 6.74
CA GLY A 189 -20.35 13.37 6.01
C GLY A 189 -20.15 13.87 4.56
N PRO A 190 -21.24 14.00 3.79
CA PRO A 190 -21.19 14.58 2.45
C PRO A 190 -20.55 15.98 2.48
N GLY A 191 -19.54 16.23 1.63
CA GLY A 191 -18.80 17.51 1.62
C GLY A 191 -17.88 17.74 2.82
N GLY A 192 -17.86 16.83 3.79
CA GLY A 192 -17.00 16.92 4.96
C GLY A 192 -15.57 16.44 4.69
N ARG A 193 -14.68 16.67 5.66
CA ARG A 193 -13.28 16.23 5.59
C ARG A 193 -13.20 14.71 5.45
N VAL A 194 -12.41 14.24 4.47
CA VAL A 194 -12.05 12.82 4.34
C VAL A 194 -10.81 12.54 5.17
N HIS A 195 -10.94 11.62 6.15
CA HIS A 195 -9.85 11.23 7.06
C HIS A 195 -9.01 10.09 6.47
N LYS A 196 -9.66 9.10 5.86
CA LYS A 196 -8.96 7.95 5.27
C LYS A 196 -9.77 7.29 4.18
N VAL A 197 -9.10 6.91 3.09
CA VAL A 197 -9.63 5.94 2.11
C VAL A 197 -8.58 4.85 1.93
N SER A 198 -8.97 3.60 2.19
CA SER A 198 -8.04 2.48 2.13
C SER A 198 -8.71 1.18 1.67
N PRO A 199 -7.98 0.32 0.95
CA PRO A 199 -8.48 -1.00 0.59
C PRO A 199 -8.58 -1.88 1.84
N VAL A 200 -9.69 -2.59 1.96
CA VAL A 200 -9.94 -3.52 3.07
C VAL A 200 -9.80 -4.96 2.61
N CYS A 201 -10.29 -5.27 1.40
CA CYS A 201 -10.46 -6.65 0.97
C CYS A 201 -10.56 -6.77 -0.55
N PRO A 202 -9.80 -7.67 -1.21
CA PRO A 202 -10.18 -8.08 -2.56
C PRO A 202 -11.53 -8.80 -2.47
N MET A 203 -12.50 -8.49 -3.33
CA MET A 203 -13.86 -9.03 -3.21
C MET A 203 -14.29 -9.81 -4.43
N VAL A 204 -15.06 -10.88 -4.21
CA VAL A 204 -15.85 -11.51 -5.28
C VAL A 204 -17.10 -10.66 -5.54
N THR A 205 -17.52 -10.56 -6.81
CA THR A 205 -18.62 -9.66 -7.19
C THR A 205 -20.00 -10.14 -6.70
N PHE A 206 -20.19 -11.44 -6.51
CA PHE A 206 -21.50 -12.05 -6.27
C PHE A 206 -21.92 -12.11 -4.79
N ASN A 207 -21.04 -11.73 -3.87
CA ASN A 207 -21.37 -11.73 -2.46
C ASN A 207 -21.10 -10.35 -1.86
N GLU A 208 -22.14 -9.74 -1.32
CA GLU A 208 -22.05 -8.42 -0.72
C GLU A 208 -21.32 -8.50 0.62
N PRO A 209 -20.42 -7.54 0.91
CA PRO A 209 -19.78 -7.47 2.21
C PRO A 209 -20.80 -7.07 3.28
N VAL A 210 -20.65 -7.66 4.46
CA VAL A 210 -21.45 -7.31 5.64
C VAL A 210 -20.64 -6.32 6.49
N ALA A 211 -21.29 -5.24 6.91
CA ALA A 211 -20.67 -4.19 7.72
C ALA A 211 -21.54 -3.85 8.93
N GLN A 212 -20.89 -3.59 10.07
CA GLN A 212 -21.57 -3.17 11.28
C GLN A 212 -20.67 -2.32 12.17
N VAL A 213 -21.21 -1.25 12.74
CA VAL A 213 -20.50 -0.38 13.70
C VAL A 213 -20.77 -0.88 15.12
N ASP A 214 -19.72 -1.02 15.93
CA ASP A 214 -19.80 -1.38 17.33
C ASP A 214 -20.10 -0.16 18.25
N PRO A 215 -20.44 -0.36 19.53
CA PRO A 215 -20.71 0.75 20.46
C PRO A 215 -19.54 1.70 20.70
N THR A 216 -18.30 1.28 20.40
CA THR A 216 -17.10 2.12 20.50
C THR A 216 -16.81 2.86 19.20
N GLY A 217 -17.66 2.71 18.19
CA GLY A 217 -17.53 3.33 16.87
C GLY A 217 -16.58 2.59 15.92
N ASN A 218 -16.07 1.40 16.26
CA ASN A 218 -15.27 0.63 15.30
C ASN A 218 -16.18 -0.02 14.25
N LEU A 219 -15.72 -0.04 13.01
CA LEU A 219 -16.40 -0.72 11.91
C LEU A 219 -15.89 -2.16 11.78
N HIS A 220 -16.80 -3.11 11.88
CA HIS A 220 -16.59 -4.51 11.56
C HIS A 220 -17.00 -4.76 10.11
N VAL A 221 -16.10 -5.31 9.30
CA VAL A 221 -16.35 -5.65 7.90
C VAL A 221 -16.03 -7.12 7.68
N LEU A 222 -16.96 -7.85 7.09
CA LEU A 222 -16.76 -9.21 6.62
C LEU A 222 -17.02 -9.26 5.12
N CYS A 223 -16.03 -9.67 4.35
CA CYS A 223 -16.08 -9.73 2.90
C CYS A 223 -15.58 -11.09 2.42
N GLN A 224 -16.16 -11.60 1.33
CA GLN A 224 -15.67 -12.80 0.69
C GLN A 224 -14.56 -12.43 -0.32
N SER A 225 -13.35 -12.95 -0.08
CA SER A 225 -12.14 -12.61 -0.84
C SER A 225 -11.74 -13.63 -1.90
N GLY A 226 -12.45 -14.75 -1.97
CA GLY A 226 -12.21 -15.82 -2.94
C GLY A 226 -13.32 -16.86 -2.88
N ALA A 227 -13.18 -17.96 -3.62
CA ALA A 227 -14.23 -18.98 -3.72
C ALA A 227 -14.68 -19.54 -2.35
N ARG A 228 -13.73 -19.73 -1.44
CA ARG A 228 -13.98 -20.26 -0.08
C ARG A 228 -13.35 -19.44 1.03
N THR A 229 -12.81 -18.25 0.72
CA THR A 229 -12.06 -17.43 1.67
C THR A 229 -12.84 -16.16 2.02
N TYR A 230 -12.79 -15.77 3.29
CA TYR A 230 -13.35 -14.53 3.81
C TYR A 230 -12.27 -13.74 4.53
N ASN A 231 -12.34 -12.42 4.44
CA ASN A 231 -11.54 -11.51 5.22
C ASN A 231 -12.46 -10.74 6.16
N TYR A 232 -12.07 -10.72 7.43
CA TYR A 232 -12.72 -9.97 8.49
C TYR A 232 -11.76 -8.89 8.96
N SER A 233 -12.21 -7.65 8.92
CA SER A 233 -11.43 -6.49 9.36
C SER A 233 -12.21 -5.65 10.36
N VAL A 234 -11.51 -5.09 11.35
CA VAL A 234 -12.06 -4.10 12.29
C VAL A 234 -11.29 -2.79 12.15
N LEU A 235 -11.98 -1.71 11.84
CA LEU A 235 -11.41 -0.39 11.59
C LEU A 235 -11.80 0.60 12.69
N SER A 236 -10.86 1.42 13.14
CA SER A 236 -11.15 2.53 14.07
C SER A 236 -11.94 3.66 13.41
N PRO A 237 -12.51 4.60 14.19
CA PRO A 237 -13.13 5.83 13.67
C PRO A 237 -12.21 6.74 12.84
N ASP A 238 -10.90 6.48 12.83
CA ASP A 238 -9.90 7.19 12.02
C ASP A 238 -9.51 6.38 10.75
N GLY A 239 -10.11 5.21 10.54
CA GLY A 239 -9.85 4.33 9.40
C GLY A 239 -8.61 3.45 9.54
N VAL A 240 -8.07 3.29 10.75
CA VAL A 240 -6.94 2.38 11.02
C VAL A 240 -7.46 0.96 11.23
N ILE A 241 -6.89 -0.01 10.50
CA ILE A 241 -7.24 -1.43 10.65
C ILE A 241 -6.59 -1.96 11.93
N LYS A 242 -7.41 -2.21 12.95
CA LYS A 242 -7.00 -2.75 14.25
C LYS A 242 -6.92 -4.27 14.26
N ILE A 243 -7.82 -4.91 13.52
CA ILE A 243 -7.89 -6.36 13.40
C ILE A 243 -8.03 -6.72 11.92
N ARG A 244 -7.30 -7.73 11.50
CA ARG A 244 -7.50 -8.42 10.22
C ARG A 244 -7.32 -9.91 10.43
N HIS A 245 -8.33 -10.68 10.08
CA HIS A 245 -8.30 -12.14 10.14
C HIS A 245 -8.86 -12.72 8.86
N HIS A 246 -8.39 -13.91 8.51
CA HIS A 246 -8.91 -14.66 7.36
C HIS A 246 -9.63 -15.92 7.82
N TYR A 247 -10.65 -16.32 7.06
CA TYR A 247 -11.45 -17.50 7.33
C TYR A 247 -11.67 -18.31 6.08
N ASN A 248 -11.76 -19.64 6.22
CA ASN A 248 -12.23 -20.54 5.18
C ASN A 248 -13.64 -21.03 5.48
N ILE A 249 -14.42 -21.28 4.44
CA ILE A 249 -15.69 -22.00 4.57
C ILE A 249 -15.36 -23.46 4.91
N VAL A 250 -15.62 -23.85 6.15
CA VAL A 250 -15.53 -25.23 6.66
C VAL A 250 -16.77 -25.48 7.51
N GLY A 251 -17.60 -26.44 7.11
CA GLY A 251 -18.93 -26.64 7.67
C GLY A 251 -19.91 -25.54 7.26
N SER A 252 -19.78 -24.35 7.87
CA SER A 252 -20.63 -23.18 7.62
C SER A 252 -19.86 -22.00 7.05
N ARG A 253 -20.57 -21.06 6.43
CA ARG A 253 -20.00 -19.80 5.94
C ARG A 253 -19.73 -18.87 7.12
N PRO A 254 -18.56 -18.18 7.16
CA PRO A 254 -18.33 -17.10 8.11
C PRO A 254 -19.44 -16.03 7.99
N ARG A 255 -19.96 -15.59 9.13
CA ARG A 255 -20.93 -14.49 9.23
C ARG A 255 -20.61 -13.62 10.45
N LEU A 256 -21.01 -12.35 10.41
CA LEU A 256 -21.01 -11.53 11.63
C LEU A 256 -22.13 -12.01 12.56
N GLY A 257 -21.84 -12.05 13.85
CA GLY A 257 -22.79 -12.37 14.90
C GLY A 257 -22.46 -11.61 16.19
N PHE A 258 -23.32 -11.74 17.19
CA PHE A 258 -23.12 -11.14 18.50
C PHE A 258 -22.91 -12.21 19.56
N ARG A 259 -21.91 -12.00 20.41
CA ARG A 259 -21.69 -12.77 21.65
C ARG A 259 -21.20 -11.82 22.73
N GLU A 260 -21.82 -11.87 23.90
CA GLU A 260 -21.40 -11.08 25.08
C GLU A 260 -21.26 -9.56 24.77
N GLY A 261 -22.20 -9.01 24.00
CA GLY A 261 -22.19 -7.58 23.62
C GLY A 261 -21.10 -7.19 22.61
N LYS A 262 -20.36 -8.16 22.05
CA LYS A 262 -19.31 -7.94 21.05
C LYS A 262 -19.69 -8.55 19.71
N ILE A 263 -19.29 -7.87 18.63
CA ILE A 263 -19.38 -8.40 17.28
C ILE A 263 -18.25 -9.40 17.07
N VAL A 264 -18.61 -10.61 16.66
CA VAL A 264 -17.69 -11.73 16.42
C VAL A 264 -17.99 -12.38 15.06
N VAL A 265 -17.01 -13.11 14.52
CA VAL A 265 -17.25 -13.97 13.36
C VAL A 265 -17.70 -15.34 13.86
N VAL A 266 -18.83 -15.83 13.34
CA VAL A 266 -19.38 -17.15 13.62
C VAL A 266 -19.33 -17.99 12.35
N GLY A 267 -18.93 -19.25 12.48
CA GLY A 267 -18.84 -20.19 11.36
C GLY A 267 -17.52 -20.07 10.57
N GLY A 268 -17.27 -21.09 9.75
CA GLY A 268 -16.00 -21.28 9.07
C GLY A 268 -14.82 -21.57 10.01
N LEU A 269 -13.64 -21.70 9.42
CA LEU A 269 -12.38 -21.94 10.12
C LEU A 269 -11.48 -20.71 10.00
N LYS A 270 -11.09 -20.13 11.15
CA LYS A 270 -10.11 -19.05 11.19
C LYS A 270 -8.75 -19.58 10.72
N LEU A 271 -8.15 -18.90 9.75
CA LEU A 271 -6.80 -19.17 9.29
C LEU A 271 -5.79 -18.39 10.13
N LEU A 272 -4.57 -18.91 10.20
CA LEU A 272 -3.42 -18.20 10.74
C LEU A 272 -2.60 -17.72 9.56
N ARG A 273 -2.50 -16.41 9.36
CA ARG A 273 -1.67 -15.86 8.29
C ARG A 273 -0.68 -14.80 8.80
N PRO A 274 0.51 -14.67 8.18
CA PRO A 274 1.48 -13.64 8.55
C PRO A 274 0.94 -12.20 8.40
N ASP A 275 0.00 -11.99 7.47
CA ASP A 275 -0.62 -10.71 7.16
C ASP A 275 -1.87 -10.39 8.00
N ASP A 276 -2.20 -11.23 8.98
CA ASP A 276 -3.21 -10.92 9.98
C ASP A 276 -2.73 -9.77 10.91
N VAL A 277 -3.69 -8.99 11.40
CA VAL A 277 -3.45 -7.89 12.34
C VAL A 277 -4.20 -8.19 13.63
N PRO A 278 -3.57 -8.10 14.82
CA PRO A 278 -2.12 -7.94 15.02
C PRO A 278 -1.33 -9.13 14.46
N SER A 279 -0.14 -8.87 13.93
CA SER A 279 0.75 -9.94 13.47
C SER A 279 1.26 -10.73 14.66
N ARG A 280 1.37 -12.06 14.49
CA ARG A 280 1.74 -12.99 15.56
C ARG A 280 3.23 -12.90 15.99
N ASN A 281 4.08 -12.15 15.27
CA ASN A 281 5.48 -11.98 15.64
C ASN A 281 5.72 -11.22 16.96
N ASN A 282 4.66 -10.84 17.69
CA ASN A 282 4.76 -10.48 19.10
C ASN A 282 4.81 -11.77 19.95
N ASP A 283 6.02 -12.29 20.16
CA ASP A 283 6.32 -13.38 21.09
C ASP A 283 5.69 -13.14 22.46
N LYS A 284 4.61 -13.85 22.81
CA LYS A 284 4.26 -14.34 24.19
C LYS A 284 3.23 -15.48 24.25
N GLU A 285 2.57 -15.86 23.15
CA GLU A 285 1.69 -17.04 23.15
C GLU A 285 2.22 -18.12 22.21
N LYS A 286 2.97 -19.07 22.79
CA LYS A 286 3.09 -20.40 22.18
C LYS A 286 1.65 -20.95 22.05
N PRO A 287 1.24 -21.44 20.87
CA PRO A 287 -0.13 -21.87 20.66
C PRO A 287 -0.39 -23.08 21.55
N LYS A 288 -1.29 -22.96 22.53
CA LYS A 288 -1.92 -24.13 23.13
C LYS A 288 -2.77 -24.77 22.04
N LEU A 289 -2.29 -25.89 21.50
CA LEU A 289 -3.16 -26.83 20.81
C LEU A 289 -4.25 -27.24 21.80
N ILE A 290 -5.47 -26.75 21.62
CA ILE A 290 -6.65 -27.34 22.25
C ILE A 290 -6.95 -28.59 21.41
N VAL A 291 -6.25 -29.68 21.73
CA VAL A 291 -6.61 -31.02 21.26
C VAL A 291 -7.82 -31.46 22.09
N PRO A 292 -8.88 -32.02 21.48
CA PRO A 292 -9.96 -32.66 22.25
C PRO A 292 -9.38 -33.74 23.18
N GLU A 293 -9.78 -33.73 24.44
CA GLU A 293 -9.22 -34.52 25.55
C GLU A 293 -9.40 -36.05 25.43
N THR A 294 -9.81 -36.57 24.27
CA THR A 294 -10.11 -37.99 24.08
C THR A 294 -9.02 -38.80 23.35
N ALA A 295 -7.88 -38.20 23.02
CA ALA A 295 -6.76 -38.92 22.39
C ALA A 295 -5.71 -39.39 23.42
N ASN A 296 -6.13 -40.14 24.44
CA ASN A 296 -5.21 -40.80 25.37
C ASN A 296 -5.49 -42.30 25.48
N LYS A 297 -5.57 -42.97 24.31
CA LYS A 297 -5.38 -44.42 24.24
C LYS A 297 -3.95 -44.69 23.78
N PRO A 298 -3.11 -45.41 24.56
CA PRO A 298 -1.76 -45.74 24.14
C PRO A 298 -1.80 -46.63 22.89
N ILE A 299 -0.93 -46.30 21.94
CA ILE A 299 -0.69 -47.06 20.71
C ILE A 299 -0.16 -48.45 21.12
N PRO A 300 -0.72 -49.57 20.62
CA PRO A 300 -0.19 -50.89 20.91
C PRO A 300 1.21 -51.04 20.33
N VAL A 301 2.16 -51.44 21.18
CA VAL A 301 3.55 -51.70 20.80
C VAL A 301 3.60 -52.98 19.97
N ILE A 302 3.85 -52.85 18.67
CA ILE A 302 4.15 -53.98 17.79
C ILE A 302 5.59 -54.42 18.12
N ARG A 303 5.77 -55.64 18.65
CA ARG A 303 7.09 -56.25 18.83
C ARG A 303 7.48 -56.98 17.54
N GLU A 304 8.71 -56.77 17.08
CA GLU A 304 9.27 -57.50 15.94
C GLU A 304 9.38 -59.01 16.25
N PRO A 305 9.23 -59.89 15.24
CA PRO A 305 9.38 -61.34 15.45
C PRO A 305 10.85 -61.68 15.71
N VAL A 306 11.10 -62.42 16.79
CA VAL A 306 12.42 -62.96 17.13
C VAL A 306 12.77 -64.08 16.15
N ALA A 307 13.94 -63.96 15.50
CA ALA A 307 14.49 -65.01 14.64
C ALA A 307 14.97 -66.21 15.47
N ASP A 308 14.50 -67.40 15.10
CA ASP A 308 14.75 -68.65 15.79
C ASP A 308 16.12 -69.21 15.39
N VAL A 309 17.14 -69.01 16.23
CA VAL A 309 18.48 -69.61 16.05
C VAL A 309 18.51 -70.95 16.78
N LYS A 310 18.13 -72.02 16.09
CA LYS A 310 18.44 -73.40 16.53
C LYS A 310 19.94 -73.66 16.38
N LYS A 311 20.62 -73.84 17.51
CA LYS A 311 21.98 -74.36 17.60
C LYS A 311 22.00 -75.86 17.33
N ILE A 312 23.01 -76.24 16.54
CA ILE A 312 23.49 -77.60 16.29
C ILE A 312 23.98 -78.23 17.60
N LYS A 313 23.48 -79.43 17.89
CA LYS A 313 24.26 -80.59 18.33
C LYS A 313 23.49 -81.86 18.02
#